data_AF-A0A7Y8I4H4-F1
#
_entry.id   AF-A0A7Y8I4H4-F1
#
_cell.length_a   1.000
_cell.length_b   1.000
_cell.length_c   1.000
_cell.angle_alpha   90.00
_cell.angle_beta   90.00
_cell.angle_gamma   90.00
#
_symmetry.space_group_name_H-M   'P 1'
#
loop_
_entity.id
_entity.type
_entity.pdbx_description
1 polymer ?
#
loop_
_entity_poly.entity_id
_entity_poly.type
_entity_poly.pdbx_seq_one_letter_code
_entity_poly.pdbx_strand_id
1 'polypeptide(L)'
;MTSDRRQFIQLASALAAARPAPARLAASPEAVAGLAGSLTRMIFLDDLAALLVRSPEAATPLVRAALAQPHVLLAGAGIAAPDPGPASAPAAVEKASQASRVALPFAASLLPADERKRLHRDARLLRELAGRYGQSSESVSERDAVSLFEALSRRVLIAIHTYIPDDGGVEGWMERLIRLHDSMHAYWAQLAAAYQQSRVSADEFYDASDPILRLTVESAPLNPAEVRRVLASRPKSAYGRALADARARLIAS
;
A
#
# COMPACT_ATOMS: atom_id res chain seq x y z
N MET A 1 5.12 -23.12 -4.09
CA MET A 1 5.16 -21.89 -4.92
C MET A 1 3.79 -21.20 -5.03
N THR A 2 3.06 -21.05 -3.93
CA THR A 2 1.64 -20.59 -3.92
C THR A 2 1.36 -19.48 -2.88
N SER A 3 2.42 -18.94 -2.26
CA SER A 3 2.36 -17.95 -1.18
C SER A 3 2.24 -16.51 -1.68
N ASP A 4 3.03 -16.11 -2.68
CA ASP A 4 3.28 -14.68 -2.93
C ASP A 4 2.21 -14.03 -3.80
N ARG A 5 1.61 -14.78 -4.74
CA ARG A 5 0.43 -14.33 -5.49
C ARG A 5 -0.82 -14.24 -4.60
N ARG A 6 -0.87 -15.09 -3.57
CA ARG A 6 -1.92 -15.06 -2.55
C ARG A 6 -1.71 -13.87 -1.60
N GLN A 7 -0.48 -13.56 -1.20
CA GLN A 7 -0.13 -12.41 -0.36
C GLN A 7 -0.28 -11.07 -1.07
N PHE A 8 0.14 -10.92 -2.33
CA PHE A 8 -0.07 -9.69 -3.09
C PHE A 8 -1.56 -9.42 -3.34
N ILE A 9 -2.32 -10.47 -3.72
CA ILE A 9 -3.77 -10.34 -3.83
C ILE A 9 -4.42 -10.22 -2.45
N GLN A 10 -3.88 -10.79 -1.38
CA GLN A 10 -4.35 -10.53 0.00
C GLN A 10 -3.96 -9.14 0.47
N LEU A 11 -2.93 -8.48 -0.06
CA LEU A 11 -2.57 -7.09 0.25
C LEU A 11 -3.51 -6.14 -0.49
N ALA A 12 -3.71 -6.37 -1.80
CA ALA A 12 -4.71 -5.68 -2.61
C ALA A 12 -6.14 -5.96 -2.12
N SER A 13 -6.38 -7.16 -1.58
CA SER A 13 -7.64 -7.52 -0.90
C SER A 13 -7.67 -7.01 0.53
N ALA A 14 -6.59 -6.84 1.28
CA ALA A 14 -6.56 -6.27 2.65
C ALA A 14 -6.72 -4.74 2.64
N LEU A 15 -6.30 -4.09 1.56
CA LEU A 15 -6.63 -2.70 1.25
C LEU A 15 -8.11 -2.55 0.88
N ALA A 16 -8.74 -3.63 0.40
CA ALA A 16 -10.17 -3.75 0.15
C ALA A 16 -10.97 -4.51 1.24
N ALA A 17 -10.30 -5.05 2.25
CA ALA A 17 -10.80 -5.97 3.28
C ALA A 17 -10.01 -5.75 4.57
N ALA A 18 -9.82 -4.48 4.95
CA ALA A 18 -9.46 -4.14 6.32
C ALA A 18 -10.53 -4.77 7.23
N ARG A 19 -10.27 -5.96 7.79
CA ARG A 19 -11.03 -6.60 8.87
C ARG A 19 -10.25 -7.73 9.55
N PRO A 20 -10.48 -8.00 10.86
CA PRO A 20 -11.74 -7.78 11.57
C PRO A 20 -11.67 -6.79 12.73
N ALA A 21 -12.33 -5.66 12.55
CA ALA A 21 -12.98 -4.85 13.57
C ALA A 21 -14.01 -3.95 12.88
N PRO A 22 -15.06 -3.44 13.55
CA PRO A 22 -16.02 -2.47 13.02
C PRO A 22 -15.42 -1.18 12.45
N ALA A 23 -14.70 -1.26 11.32
CA ALA A 23 -14.34 -0.08 10.56
C ALA A 23 -15.64 0.64 10.15
N ARG A 24 -15.91 1.77 10.81
CA ARG A 24 -16.95 2.70 10.40
C ARG A 24 -16.47 3.34 9.10
N LEU A 25 -17.24 3.15 8.03
CA LEU A 25 -17.03 3.86 6.77
C LEU A 25 -17.38 5.34 6.97
N ALA A 26 -16.51 6.10 7.65
CA ALA A 26 -16.48 7.55 7.51
C ALA A 26 -15.85 7.90 6.15
N ALA A 27 -16.42 7.36 5.07
CA ALA A 27 -16.09 7.77 3.72
C ALA A 27 -16.73 9.14 3.53
N SER A 28 -15.98 10.21 3.80
CA SER A 28 -16.36 11.50 3.27
C SER A 28 -16.42 11.38 1.73
N PRO A 29 -17.34 12.06 1.05
CA PRO A 29 -17.39 12.08 -0.42
C PRO A 29 -16.03 12.45 -1.05
N GLU A 30 -15.21 13.22 -0.34
CA GLU A 30 -13.84 13.59 -0.73
C GLU A 30 -12.84 12.42 -0.62
N ALA A 31 -13.04 11.48 0.30
CA ALA A 31 -12.17 10.30 0.47
C ALA A 31 -12.30 9.28 -0.69
N VAL A 32 -13.42 9.33 -1.42
CA VAL A 32 -13.69 8.47 -2.59
C VAL A 32 -13.25 9.14 -3.90
N ALA A 33 -13.03 10.46 -3.89
CA ALA A 33 -12.59 11.21 -5.06
C ALA A 33 -11.08 11.04 -5.31
N GLY A 34 -10.72 10.48 -6.47
CA GLY A 34 -9.34 10.43 -6.97
C GLY A 34 -8.48 9.32 -6.35
N LEU A 35 -8.79 8.06 -6.64
CA LEU A 35 -8.01 6.88 -6.22
C LEU A 35 -6.60 6.81 -6.85
N ALA A 36 -6.30 7.69 -7.81
CA ALA A 36 -4.99 7.76 -8.44
C ALA A 36 -3.89 8.18 -7.43
N GLY A 37 -2.87 7.34 -7.32
CA GLY A 37 -1.77 7.48 -6.35
C GLY A 37 -1.94 6.62 -5.10
N SER A 38 -3.11 5.99 -4.91
CA SER A 38 -3.38 5.15 -3.74
C SER A 38 -2.48 3.91 -3.74
N LEU A 39 -2.30 3.23 -4.88
CA LEU A 39 -1.40 2.06 -4.94
C LEU A 39 0.03 2.43 -4.57
N THR A 40 0.52 3.57 -5.07
CA THR A 40 1.86 4.08 -4.73
C THR A 40 2.03 4.26 -3.21
N ARG A 41 1.06 4.87 -2.54
CA ARG A 41 1.10 5.05 -1.07
C ARG A 41 1.09 3.72 -0.33
N MET A 42 0.24 2.80 -0.77
CA MET A 42 0.07 1.50 -0.12
C MET A 42 1.32 0.63 -0.26
N ILE A 43 1.90 0.58 -1.47
CA ILE A 43 3.17 -0.11 -1.74
C ILE A 43 4.30 0.53 -0.91
N PHE A 44 4.34 1.85 -0.81
CA PHE A 44 5.34 2.55 0.00
C PHE A 44 5.26 2.18 1.48
N LEU A 45 4.05 2.14 2.05
CA LEU A 45 3.86 1.78 3.46
C LEU A 45 4.17 0.30 3.73
N ASP A 46 3.88 -0.59 2.78
CA ASP A 46 4.24 -2.01 2.85
C ASP A 46 5.76 -2.21 2.81
N ASP A 47 6.43 -1.59 1.83
CA ASP A 47 7.89 -1.58 1.71
C ASP A 47 8.54 -1.03 2.99
N LEU A 48 7.99 0.05 3.56
CA LEU A 48 8.44 0.63 4.82
C LEU A 48 8.28 -0.35 5.99
N ALA A 49 7.14 -1.03 6.09
CA ALA A 49 6.92 -2.05 7.12
C ALA A 49 7.94 -3.19 7.00
N ALA A 50 8.14 -3.71 5.79
CA ALA A 50 9.13 -4.74 5.51
C ALA A 50 10.56 -4.31 5.87
N LEU A 51 10.90 -3.04 5.59
CA LEU A 51 12.19 -2.45 5.95
C LEU A 51 12.38 -2.30 7.47
N LEU A 52 11.31 -1.94 8.19
CA LEU A 52 11.32 -1.81 9.65
C LEU A 52 11.54 -3.17 10.33
N VAL A 53 10.95 -4.26 9.81
CA VAL A 53 11.19 -5.63 10.31
C VAL A 53 12.68 -5.97 10.31
N ARG A 54 13.41 -5.49 9.31
CA ARG A 54 14.83 -5.80 9.12
C ARG A 54 15.76 -4.79 9.79
N SER A 55 15.22 -3.71 10.35
CA SER A 55 16.03 -2.67 10.96
C SER A 55 16.52 -3.15 12.35
N PRO A 56 17.84 -3.28 12.56
CA PRO A 56 18.39 -3.81 13.81
C PRO A 56 18.33 -2.79 14.97
N GLU A 57 18.11 -1.52 14.66
CA GLU A 57 17.94 -0.47 15.65
C GLU A 57 16.58 -0.65 16.35
N ALA A 58 16.66 -0.98 17.65
CA ALA A 58 15.53 -1.39 18.47
C ALA A 58 14.34 -0.42 18.38
N ALA A 59 13.25 -0.97 17.85
CA ALA A 59 12.00 -0.32 17.49
C ALA A 59 11.45 0.59 18.60
N THR A 60 11.33 1.88 18.32
CA THR A 60 10.56 2.84 19.12
C THR A 60 9.14 2.32 19.34
N PRO A 61 8.38 2.86 20.31
CA PRO A 61 6.98 2.47 20.49
C PRO A 61 6.16 2.54 19.20
N LEU A 62 6.47 3.49 18.30
CA LEU A 62 5.83 3.62 17.00
C LEU A 62 6.22 2.48 16.04
N VAL A 63 7.51 2.17 15.93
CA VAL A 63 7.97 1.05 15.09
C VAL A 63 7.39 -0.28 15.59
N ARG A 64 7.40 -0.53 16.91
CA ARG A 64 6.78 -1.75 17.47
C ARG A 64 5.30 -1.84 17.16
N ALA A 65 4.57 -0.73 17.28
CA ALA A 65 3.15 -0.68 16.96
C ALA A 65 2.88 -0.90 15.46
N ALA A 66 3.66 -0.26 14.59
CA ALA A 66 3.56 -0.44 13.14
C ALA A 66 3.79 -1.90 12.72
N LEU A 67 4.77 -2.57 13.33
CA LEU A 67 5.06 -3.99 13.06
C LEU A 67 4.01 -4.94 13.65
N ALA A 68 3.43 -4.60 14.81
CA ALA A 68 2.37 -5.40 15.42
C ALA A 68 1.01 -5.23 14.72
N GLN A 69 0.80 -4.09 14.04
CA GLN A 69 -0.46 -3.69 13.42
C GLN A 69 -0.23 -3.16 11.99
N PRO A 70 0.32 -3.96 11.06
CA PRO A 70 0.67 -3.49 9.71
C PRO A 70 -0.55 -3.02 8.94
N HIS A 71 -1.74 -3.57 9.19
CA HIS A 71 -2.98 -3.11 8.57
C HIS A 71 -3.40 -1.71 9.03
N VAL A 72 -3.13 -1.34 10.29
CA VAL A 72 -3.35 0.02 10.81
C VAL A 72 -2.37 0.99 10.15
N LEU A 73 -1.11 0.56 9.99
CA LEU A 73 -0.11 1.34 9.26
C LEU A 73 -0.59 1.63 7.82
N LEU A 74 -1.01 0.58 7.10
CA LEU A 74 -1.50 0.63 5.72
C LEU A 74 -2.81 1.44 5.57
N ALA A 75 -3.71 1.40 6.56
CA ALA A 75 -4.97 2.16 6.55
C ALA A 75 -4.75 3.67 6.47
N GLY A 76 -3.60 4.16 6.96
CA GLY A 76 -3.18 5.55 6.83
C GLY A 76 -3.10 6.06 5.39
N ALA A 77 -3.07 5.19 4.37
CA ALA A 77 -3.14 5.57 2.95
C ALA A 77 -4.45 6.30 2.54
N GLY A 78 -5.38 6.53 3.49
CA GLY A 78 -6.58 7.33 3.30
C GLY A 78 -7.84 6.50 3.08
N ILE A 79 -7.82 5.20 3.40
CA ILE A 79 -8.95 4.30 3.12
C ILE A 79 -9.81 4.02 4.36
N ALA A 80 -9.29 4.19 5.58
CA ALA A 80 -10.11 4.09 6.80
C ALA A 80 -9.40 4.66 8.03
N ALA A 81 -10.18 5.11 9.01
CA ALA A 81 -9.74 5.08 10.40
C ALA A 81 -9.85 3.62 10.88
N PRO A 82 -8.75 2.99 11.32
CA PRO A 82 -8.81 1.63 11.82
C PRO A 82 -9.61 1.61 13.12
N ASP A 83 -10.62 0.75 13.20
CA ASP A 83 -11.25 0.44 14.48
C ASP A 83 -10.31 -0.52 15.24
N PRO A 84 -9.76 -0.12 16.40
CA PRO A 84 -9.02 -1.04 17.25
C PRO A 84 -10.00 -2.09 17.77
N GLY A 85 -10.12 -3.22 17.08
CA GLY A 85 -10.96 -4.33 17.57
C GLY A 85 -10.67 -4.64 19.05
N PRO A 86 -11.57 -5.33 19.76
CA PRO A 86 -11.53 -5.45 21.22
C PRO A 86 -10.25 -6.13 21.77
N ALA A 87 -9.50 -6.84 20.92
CA ALA A 87 -8.23 -7.49 21.26
C ALA A 87 -6.99 -6.60 21.04
N SER A 88 -7.13 -5.43 20.40
CA SER A 88 -6.01 -4.52 20.16
C SER A 88 -5.95 -3.49 21.29
N ALA A 89 -4.83 -3.41 22.00
CA ALA A 89 -4.62 -2.37 22.99
C ALA A 89 -4.80 -1.00 22.30
N PRO A 90 -5.73 -0.12 22.75
CA PRO A 90 -5.99 1.17 22.11
C PRO A 90 -4.72 2.02 21.89
N ALA A 91 -3.78 1.92 22.83
CA ALA A 91 -2.48 2.57 22.74
C ALA A 91 -1.60 2.08 21.58
N ALA A 92 -1.71 0.82 21.17
CA ALA A 92 -0.97 0.27 20.03
C ALA A 92 -1.55 0.77 18.69
N VAL A 93 -2.88 0.85 18.58
CA VAL A 93 -3.54 1.35 17.37
C VAL A 93 -3.32 2.85 17.18
N GLU A 94 -3.37 3.64 18.26
CA GLU A 94 -3.01 5.07 18.20
C GLU A 94 -1.56 5.27 17.72
N LYS A 95 -0.62 4.48 18.26
CA LYS A 95 0.79 4.54 17.85
C LYS A 95 1.01 4.11 16.41
N ALA A 96 0.35 3.05 15.94
CA ALA A 96 0.44 2.66 14.54
C ALA A 96 -0.18 3.71 13.61
N SER A 97 -1.28 4.35 14.01
CA SER A 97 -1.87 5.49 13.29
C SER A 97 -0.92 6.70 13.26
N GLN A 98 -0.24 6.99 14.37
CA GLN A 98 0.79 8.01 14.43
C GLN A 98 1.97 7.68 13.49
N ALA A 99 2.39 6.41 13.43
CA ALA A 99 3.42 5.98 12.50
C ALA A 99 3.00 6.22 11.04
N SER A 100 1.74 5.95 10.68
CA SER A 100 1.24 6.29 9.34
C SER A 100 1.31 7.79 9.07
N ARG A 101 0.87 8.63 10.01
CA ARG A 101 0.94 10.10 9.87
C ARG A 101 2.35 10.62 9.64
N VAL A 102 3.35 9.94 10.21
CA VAL A 102 4.77 10.25 9.98
C VAL A 102 5.23 9.82 8.58
N ALA A 103 4.80 8.65 8.09
CA ALA A 103 5.24 8.09 6.83
C ALA A 103 4.56 8.71 5.58
N LEU A 104 3.29 9.08 5.68
CA LEU A 104 2.47 9.53 4.53
C LEU A 104 3.01 10.76 3.79
N PRO A 105 3.58 11.79 4.45
CA PRO A 105 4.15 12.93 3.73
C PRO A 105 5.27 12.52 2.76
N PHE A 106 6.04 11.48 3.09
CA PHE A 106 7.09 10.95 2.22
C PHE A 106 6.50 10.21 1.01
N ALA A 107 5.41 9.46 1.20
CA ALA A 107 4.69 8.84 0.08
C ALA A 107 4.03 9.90 -0.82
N ALA A 108 3.47 10.96 -0.22
CA ALA A 108 2.80 12.03 -0.95
C ALA A 108 3.77 12.86 -1.81
N SER A 109 5.01 13.07 -1.35
CA SER A 109 6.03 13.81 -2.12
C SER A 109 6.45 13.10 -3.41
N LEU A 110 6.18 11.80 -3.53
CA LEU A 110 6.44 11.00 -4.71
C LEU A 110 5.36 11.14 -5.79
N LEU A 111 4.19 11.67 -5.43
CA LEU A 111 3.03 11.74 -6.30
C LEU A 111 3.02 13.03 -7.12
N PRO A 112 2.84 12.95 -8.45
CA PRO A 112 2.56 14.11 -9.27
C PRO A 112 1.28 14.85 -8.84
N ALA A 113 1.24 16.16 -9.08
CA ALA A 113 0.03 16.97 -8.86
C ALA A 113 -1.11 16.59 -9.83
N ASP A 114 -0.77 16.11 -11.01
CA ASP A 114 -1.72 15.66 -12.04
C ASP A 114 -2.23 14.23 -11.79
N GLU A 115 -3.54 14.04 -11.84
CA GLU A 115 -4.20 12.76 -11.54
C GLU A 115 -3.81 11.66 -12.53
N ARG A 116 -3.78 11.97 -13.84
CA ARG A 116 -3.38 11.01 -14.87
C ARG A 116 -1.94 10.55 -14.64
N LYS A 117 -1.03 11.45 -14.28
CA LYS A 117 0.35 11.10 -13.92
C LYS A 117 0.43 10.26 -12.63
N ARG A 118 -0.45 10.48 -11.64
CA ARG A 118 -0.55 9.59 -10.46
C ARG A 118 -1.00 8.18 -10.84
N LEU A 119 -1.99 8.07 -11.73
CA LEU A 119 -2.44 6.78 -12.23
C LEU A 119 -1.34 6.01 -12.99
N HIS A 120 -0.56 6.71 -13.82
CA HIS A 120 0.60 6.10 -14.48
C HIS A 120 1.69 5.69 -13.47
N ARG A 121 1.81 6.42 -12.36
CA ARG A 121 2.72 6.06 -11.26
C ARG A 121 2.33 4.73 -10.63
N ASP A 122 1.05 4.59 -10.30
CA ASP A 122 0.47 3.35 -9.74
C ASP A 122 0.69 2.17 -10.69
N ALA A 123 0.32 2.35 -11.97
CA ALA A 123 0.46 1.34 -13.01
C ALA A 123 1.92 0.89 -13.19
N ARG A 124 2.86 1.83 -13.19
CA ARG A 124 4.28 1.53 -13.30
C ARG A 124 4.80 0.74 -12.10
N LEU A 125 4.54 1.18 -10.87
CA LEU A 125 4.96 0.44 -9.67
C LEU A 125 4.38 -0.97 -9.64
N LEU A 126 3.12 -1.13 -10.08
CA LEU A 126 2.51 -2.43 -10.19
C LEU A 126 3.23 -3.34 -11.20
N ARG A 127 3.70 -2.81 -12.34
CA ARG A 127 4.53 -3.55 -13.31
C ARG A 127 5.88 -3.92 -12.72
N GLU A 128 6.53 -3.00 -12.02
CA GLU A 128 7.82 -3.25 -11.34
C GLU A 128 7.69 -4.39 -10.33
N LEU A 129 6.65 -4.36 -9.50
CA LEU A 129 6.36 -5.45 -8.56
C LEU A 129 6.07 -6.77 -9.29
N ALA A 130 5.24 -6.77 -10.32
CA ALA A 130 4.96 -7.98 -11.10
C ALA A 130 6.24 -8.58 -11.73
N GLY A 131 7.15 -7.73 -12.19
CA GLY A 131 8.46 -8.13 -12.70
C GLY A 131 9.35 -8.78 -11.64
N ARG A 132 9.36 -8.22 -10.43
CA ARG A 132 10.12 -8.78 -9.28
C ARG A 132 9.69 -10.21 -8.92
N TYR A 133 8.42 -10.55 -9.11
CA TYR A 133 7.88 -11.89 -8.83
C TYR A 133 7.88 -12.83 -10.04
N GLY A 134 8.63 -12.51 -11.11
CA GLY A 134 8.77 -13.37 -12.29
C GLY A 134 7.51 -13.45 -13.15
N GLN A 135 6.57 -12.51 -13.03
CA GLN A 135 5.34 -12.44 -13.84
C GLN A 135 5.40 -11.37 -14.93
N SER A 136 6.60 -10.86 -15.23
CA SER A 136 6.84 -9.92 -16.32
C SER A 136 6.75 -10.64 -17.67
N SER A 137 5.55 -10.68 -18.26
CA SER A 137 5.45 -10.69 -19.72
C SER A 137 5.74 -9.27 -20.22
N GLU A 138 6.62 -9.12 -21.21
CA GLU A 138 6.94 -7.81 -21.82
C GLU A 138 5.68 -7.10 -22.31
N SER A 139 4.65 -7.86 -22.69
CA SER A 139 3.31 -7.37 -22.99
C SER A 139 2.25 -8.13 -22.18
N VAL A 140 1.42 -7.39 -21.45
CA VAL A 140 0.17 -7.89 -20.89
C VAL A 140 -0.93 -7.36 -21.80
N SER A 141 -1.77 -8.23 -22.33
CA SER A 141 -2.87 -7.80 -23.20
C SER A 141 -3.87 -6.97 -22.38
N GLU A 142 -4.59 -6.07 -23.05
CA GLU A 142 -5.67 -5.30 -22.43
C GLU A 142 -6.69 -6.20 -21.73
N ARG A 143 -7.07 -7.28 -22.41
CA ARG A 143 -8.00 -8.27 -21.90
C ARG A 143 -7.50 -8.94 -20.61
N ASP A 144 -6.21 -9.25 -20.53
CA ASP A 144 -5.63 -9.88 -19.34
C ASP A 144 -5.52 -8.89 -18.17
N ALA A 145 -5.15 -7.64 -18.44
CA ALA A 145 -5.11 -6.59 -17.44
C ALA A 145 -6.52 -6.32 -16.88
N VAL A 146 -7.52 -6.16 -17.75
CA VAL A 146 -8.92 -5.99 -17.34
C VAL A 146 -9.40 -7.19 -16.54
N SER A 147 -9.15 -8.42 -17.02
CA SER A 147 -9.55 -9.64 -16.31
C SER A 147 -8.92 -9.76 -14.91
N LEU A 148 -7.66 -9.32 -14.76
CA LEU A 148 -6.98 -9.26 -13.47
C LEU A 148 -7.69 -8.30 -12.51
N PHE A 149 -7.96 -7.07 -12.94
CA PHE A 149 -8.59 -6.07 -12.09
C PHE A 149 -10.08 -6.35 -11.84
N GLU A 150 -10.79 -6.99 -12.76
CA GLU A 150 -12.14 -7.51 -12.53
C GLU A 150 -12.15 -8.60 -11.46
N ALA A 151 -11.20 -9.52 -11.50
CA ALA A 151 -11.07 -10.55 -10.47
C ALA A 151 -10.78 -9.93 -9.08
N LEU A 152 -9.98 -8.87 -9.03
CA LEU A 152 -9.75 -8.10 -7.80
C LEU A 152 -11.02 -7.38 -7.33
N SER A 153 -11.76 -6.76 -8.26
CA SER A 153 -13.04 -6.08 -7.97
C SER A 153 -14.06 -7.03 -7.34
N ARG A 154 -14.18 -8.26 -7.85
CA ARG A 154 -15.06 -9.27 -7.26
C ARG A 154 -14.65 -9.67 -5.84
N ARG A 155 -13.35 -9.69 -5.55
CA ARG A 155 -12.85 -9.96 -4.18
C ARG A 155 -13.14 -8.81 -3.23
N VAL A 156 -13.05 -7.56 -3.72
CA VAL A 156 -13.50 -6.38 -2.96
C VAL A 156 -14.99 -6.48 -2.63
N LEU A 157 -15.83 -6.80 -3.63
CA LEU A 157 -17.27 -7.00 -3.42
C LEU A 157 -17.58 -8.10 -2.41
N ILE A 158 -16.83 -9.21 -2.46
CA ILE A 158 -16.93 -10.24 -1.42
C ILE A 158 -16.56 -9.61 -0.08
N ALA A 159 -15.43 -8.92 0.05
CA ALA A 159 -15.05 -8.30 1.32
C ALA A 159 -16.05 -7.25 1.84
N ILE A 160 -16.95 -6.71 1.01
CA ILE A 160 -17.95 -5.74 1.44
C ILE A 160 -18.92 -6.29 2.50
N HIS A 161 -19.20 -7.60 2.52
CA HIS A 161 -20.01 -8.22 3.58
C HIS A 161 -19.38 -8.06 4.98
N THR A 162 -18.11 -7.66 5.02
CA THR A 162 -17.34 -7.38 6.21
C THR A 162 -17.29 -5.88 6.52
N TYR A 163 -18.20 -5.03 6.04
CA TYR A 163 -18.35 -3.66 6.60
C TYR A 163 -19.51 -3.62 7.60
N ILE A 164 -19.36 -2.80 8.66
CA ILE A 164 -20.42 -2.59 9.65
C ILE A 164 -21.09 -1.28 9.26
N PRO A 165 -22.43 -1.27 9.15
CA PRO A 165 -23.18 -0.03 8.94
C PRO A 165 -22.77 0.99 10.01
N ASP A 166 -22.48 2.20 9.58
CA ASP A 166 -22.26 3.30 10.52
C ASP A 166 -23.61 3.81 11.06
N ASP A 167 -23.50 4.81 11.93
CA ASP A 167 -24.58 5.45 12.67
C ASP A 167 -25.64 6.10 11.75
N GLY A 168 -25.38 6.21 10.43
CA GLY A 168 -26.21 6.85 9.42
C GLY A 168 -27.32 5.99 8.80
N GLY A 169 -27.59 4.81 9.37
CA GLY A 169 -28.64 3.90 8.89
C GLY A 169 -28.23 3.05 7.68
N VAL A 170 -28.98 1.97 7.43
CA VAL A 170 -28.66 0.97 6.40
C VAL A 170 -28.63 1.57 4.99
N GLU A 171 -29.54 2.49 4.69
CA GLU A 171 -29.65 3.13 3.37
C GLU A 171 -28.41 3.96 3.02
N GLY A 172 -28.00 4.88 3.91
CA GLY A 172 -26.80 5.69 3.69
C GLY A 172 -25.54 4.84 3.58
N TRP A 173 -25.46 3.75 4.34
CA TRP A 173 -24.36 2.79 4.24
C TRP A 173 -24.32 2.09 2.87
N MET A 174 -25.47 1.61 2.39
CA MET A 174 -25.59 1.00 1.06
C MET A 174 -25.20 1.97 -0.05
N GLU A 175 -25.63 3.23 0.02
CA GLU A 175 -25.24 4.24 -0.97
C GLU A 175 -23.72 4.50 -0.99
N ARG A 176 -23.07 4.59 0.18
CA ARG A 176 -21.62 4.77 0.26
C ARG A 176 -20.88 3.57 -0.34
N LEU A 177 -21.37 2.35 -0.12
CA LEU A 177 -20.81 1.15 -0.71
C LEU A 177 -20.95 1.12 -2.24
N ILE A 178 -22.10 1.53 -2.77
CA ILE A 178 -22.31 1.64 -4.23
C ILE A 178 -21.34 2.66 -4.81
N ARG A 179 -21.22 3.86 -4.22
CA ARG A 179 -20.28 4.89 -4.69
C ARG A 179 -18.82 4.42 -4.64
N LEU A 180 -18.43 3.73 -3.59
CA LEU A 180 -17.10 3.14 -3.47
C LEU A 180 -16.86 2.09 -4.56
N HIS A 181 -17.82 1.19 -4.78
CA HIS A 181 -17.76 0.18 -5.82
C HIS A 181 -17.56 0.81 -7.20
N ASP A 182 -18.38 1.80 -7.56
CA ASP A 182 -18.33 2.44 -8.87
C ASP A 182 -17.01 3.20 -9.07
N SER A 183 -16.51 3.85 -8.02
CA SER A 183 -15.22 4.55 -8.05
C SER A 183 -14.05 3.59 -8.20
N MET A 184 -14.07 2.47 -7.48
CA MET A 184 -13.07 1.40 -7.63
C MET A 184 -13.11 0.79 -9.02
N HIS A 185 -14.30 0.52 -9.56
CA HIS A 185 -14.47 -0.01 -10.91
C HIS A 185 -13.91 0.96 -11.97
N ALA A 186 -14.24 2.25 -11.86
CA ALA A 186 -13.70 3.29 -12.74
C ALA A 186 -12.17 3.41 -12.61
N TYR A 187 -11.62 3.37 -11.40
CA TYR A 187 -10.18 3.39 -11.17
C TYR A 187 -9.49 2.18 -11.79
N TRP A 188 -10.07 0.98 -11.66
CA TRP A 188 -9.51 -0.24 -12.24
C TRP A 188 -9.48 -0.23 -13.76
N ALA A 189 -10.54 0.26 -14.41
CA ALA A 189 -10.56 0.42 -15.86
C ALA A 189 -9.45 1.38 -16.32
N GLN A 190 -9.31 2.53 -15.63
CA GLN A 190 -8.27 3.50 -15.93
C GLN A 190 -6.86 2.94 -15.68
N LEU A 191 -6.68 2.21 -14.57
CA LEU A 191 -5.42 1.60 -14.20
C LEU A 191 -5.02 0.51 -15.21
N ALA A 192 -5.96 -0.28 -15.71
CA ALA A 192 -5.71 -1.28 -16.76
C ALA A 192 -5.14 -0.63 -18.02
N ALA A 193 -5.73 0.49 -18.46
CA ALA A 193 -5.24 1.24 -19.61
C ALA A 193 -3.84 1.83 -19.36
N ALA A 194 -3.60 2.43 -18.19
CA ALA A 194 -2.29 2.95 -17.82
C ALA A 194 -1.23 1.83 -17.68
N TYR A 195 -1.62 0.65 -17.19
CA TYR A 195 -0.75 -0.52 -17.01
C TYR A 195 -0.20 -1.04 -18.33
N GLN A 196 -1.02 -1.09 -19.38
CA GLN A 196 -0.57 -1.47 -20.73
C GLN A 196 0.49 -0.50 -21.29
N GLN A 197 0.29 0.80 -21.05
CA GLN A 197 1.16 1.86 -21.56
C GLN A 197 2.45 2.01 -20.72
N SER A 198 2.41 1.56 -19.47
CA SER A 198 3.56 1.65 -18.56
C SER A 198 4.66 0.70 -19.00
N ARG A 199 5.92 1.14 -18.96
CA ARG A 199 7.08 0.27 -19.17
C ARG A 199 7.91 0.17 -17.90
N VAL A 200 8.50 -1.00 -17.69
CA VAL A 200 9.49 -1.25 -16.64
C VAL A 200 10.81 -0.64 -17.12
N SER A 201 11.31 0.34 -16.39
CA SER A 201 12.60 0.98 -16.69
C SER A 201 13.07 1.73 -15.46
N ALA A 202 14.36 1.61 -15.13
CA ALA A 202 14.97 2.43 -14.10
C ALA A 202 14.94 3.91 -14.50
N ASP A 203 14.61 4.79 -13.56
CA ASP A 203 14.67 6.24 -13.73
C ASP A 203 14.90 6.97 -12.40
N GLU A 204 14.78 8.30 -12.41
CA GLU A 204 14.93 9.12 -11.20
C GLU A 204 13.88 8.84 -10.13
N PHE A 205 12.71 8.32 -10.49
CA PHE A 205 11.67 7.99 -9.52
C PHE A 205 11.92 6.67 -8.83
N TYR A 206 12.13 5.60 -9.59
CA TYR A 206 12.21 4.24 -9.08
C TYR A 206 13.30 3.46 -9.80
N ASP A 207 14.16 2.82 -9.01
CA ASP A 207 15.24 1.97 -9.48
C ASP A 207 15.24 0.69 -8.65
N ALA A 208 14.86 -0.43 -9.26
CA ALA A 208 14.84 -1.73 -8.59
C ALA A 208 16.23 -2.19 -8.11
N SER A 209 17.30 -1.59 -8.62
CA SER A 209 18.67 -1.85 -8.17
C SER A 209 19.05 -1.10 -6.89
N ASP A 210 18.20 -0.18 -6.40
CA ASP A 210 18.43 0.50 -5.13
C ASP A 210 18.58 -0.54 -4.01
N PRO A 211 19.73 -0.55 -3.28
CA PRO A 211 20.00 -1.56 -2.27
C PRO A 211 18.90 -1.67 -1.21
N ILE A 212 18.28 -0.54 -0.84
CA ILE A 212 17.20 -0.49 0.15
C ILE A 212 15.96 -1.28 -0.28
N LEU A 213 15.66 -1.35 -1.58
CA LEU A 213 14.50 -2.08 -2.10
C LEU A 213 14.71 -3.59 -2.09
N ARG A 214 15.96 -4.06 -2.11
CA ARG A 214 16.25 -5.49 -1.92
C ARG A 214 15.86 -5.95 -0.52
N LEU A 215 15.99 -5.06 0.46
CA LEU A 215 15.54 -5.30 1.83
C LEU A 215 14.02 -5.32 1.98
N THR A 216 13.21 -4.97 0.98
CA THR A 216 11.75 -5.06 1.09
C THR A 216 11.20 -6.36 0.50
N VAL A 217 11.97 -6.99 -0.40
CA VAL A 217 11.53 -8.16 -1.18
C VAL A 217 12.11 -9.49 -0.67
N GLU A 218 13.37 -9.52 -0.22
CA GLU A 218 14.05 -10.80 0.03
C GLU A 218 13.47 -11.53 1.25
N SER A 219 12.86 -12.70 1.07
CA SER A 219 12.28 -13.50 2.16
C SER A 219 13.33 -14.32 2.95
N ALA A 220 14.59 -14.29 2.51
CA ALA A 220 15.70 -14.97 3.17
C ALA A 220 16.25 -14.15 4.35
N PRO A 221 16.74 -14.81 5.42
CA PRO A 221 17.44 -14.13 6.50
C PRO A 221 18.71 -13.47 5.96
N LEU A 222 18.75 -12.13 6.03
CA LEU A 222 19.90 -11.34 5.62
C LEU A 222 20.92 -11.22 6.74
N ASN A 223 22.20 -11.18 6.38
CA ASN A 223 23.27 -10.94 7.35
C ASN A 223 23.07 -9.54 7.99
N PRO A 224 23.03 -9.41 9.33
CA PRO A 224 22.87 -8.12 10.00
C PRO A 224 23.91 -7.06 9.61
N ALA A 225 25.15 -7.47 9.30
CA ALA A 225 26.18 -6.55 8.82
C ALA A 225 25.85 -6.00 7.42
N GLU A 226 25.29 -6.83 6.55
CA GLU A 226 24.84 -6.42 5.22
C GLU A 226 23.63 -5.50 5.30
N VAL A 227 22.66 -5.81 6.16
CA VAL A 227 21.49 -4.97 6.39
C VAL A 227 21.90 -3.58 6.85
N ARG A 228 22.80 -3.47 7.85
CA ARG A 228 23.33 -2.17 8.29
C ARG A 228 24.04 -1.41 7.17
N ARG A 229 24.86 -2.10 6.38
CA ARG A 229 25.56 -1.50 5.24
C ARG A 229 24.58 -0.94 4.21
N VAL A 230 23.51 -1.68 3.89
CA VAL A 230 22.49 -1.23 2.94
C VAL A 230 21.70 -0.04 3.50
N LEU A 231 21.31 -0.09 4.77
CA LEU A 231 20.58 0.99 5.43
C LEU A 231 21.42 2.28 5.58
N ALA A 232 22.75 2.16 5.63
CA ALA A 232 23.67 3.30 5.62
C ALA A 232 23.97 3.84 4.21
N SER A 233 23.60 3.12 3.15
CA SER A 233 23.82 3.56 1.77
C SER A 233 22.81 4.63 1.36
N ARG A 234 23.22 5.53 0.45
CA ARG A 234 22.34 6.57 -0.10
C ARG A 234 21.62 6.04 -1.35
N PRO A 235 20.28 5.89 -1.33
CA PRO A 235 19.54 5.45 -2.51
C PRO A 235 19.59 6.46 -3.65
N LYS A 236 19.58 5.94 -4.89
CA LYS A 236 19.65 6.76 -6.11
C LYS A 236 18.28 7.22 -6.59
N SER A 237 17.24 6.43 -6.38
CA SER A 237 15.89 6.79 -6.79
C SER A 237 15.20 7.69 -5.75
N ALA A 238 14.25 8.52 -6.21
CA ALA A 238 13.43 9.33 -5.32
C ALA A 238 12.63 8.46 -4.33
N TYR A 239 12.11 7.32 -4.81
CA TYR A 239 11.38 6.35 -4.01
C TYR A 239 12.26 5.75 -2.90
N GLY A 240 13.46 5.29 -3.24
CA GLY A 240 14.42 4.75 -2.28
C GLY A 240 14.81 5.77 -1.21
N ARG A 241 15.05 7.03 -1.61
CA ARG A 241 15.35 8.11 -0.65
C ARG A 241 14.18 8.37 0.29
N ALA A 242 12.97 8.47 -0.24
CA ALA A 242 11.77 8.68 0.56
C ALA A 242 11.56 7.55 1.59
N LEU A 243 11.83 6.28 1.22
CA LEU A 243 11.79 5.16 2.16
C LEU A 243 12.85 5.29 3.27
N ALA A 244 14.08 5.65 2.91
CA ALA A 244 15.16 5.85 3.88
C ALA A 244 14.82 6.96 4.88
N ASP A 245 14.29 8.08 4.39
CA ASP A 245 13.92 9.24 5.21
C ASP A 245 12.71 8.94 6.12
N ALA A 246 11.67 8.29 5.59
CA ALA A 246 10.51 7.87 6.38
C ALA A 246 10.89 6.91 7.51
N ARG A 247 11.75 5.94 7.21
CA ARG A 247 12.33 5.02 8.19
C ARG A 247 13.09 5.80 9.26
N ALA A 248 14.02 6.66 8.88
CA ALA A 248 14.83 7.43 9.82
C ALA A 248 13.93 8.29 10.73
N ARG A 249 12.87 8.89 10.18
CA ARG A 249 11.91 9.69 10.94
C ARG A 249 11.12 8.85 11.96
N LEU A 250 10.68 7.65 11.59
CA LEU A 250 9.97 6.74 12.50
C LEU A 250 10.87 6.23 13.64
N ILE A 251 12.15 5.98 13.35
CA ILE A 251 13.12 5.55 14.36
C ILE A 251 13.50 6.70 15.32
N ALA A 252 13.45 7.95 14.86
CA ALA A 252 13.73 9.12 15.68
C ALA A 252 12.53 9.62 16.52
N SER A 253 11.33 9.07 16.30
CA SER A 253 10.07 9.49 16.94
C SER A 253 9.71 8.61 18.14
#